data_AF-A0A0C1G7X9-F1
#
_entry.id   AF-A0A0C1G7X9-F1
#
_cell.length_a   1.000
_cell.length_b   1.000
_cell.length_c   1.000
_cell.angle_alpha   90.00
_cell.angle_beta   90.00
_cell.angle_gamma   90.00
#
_symmetry.space_group_name_H-M   'P 1'
#
loop_
_entity.id
_entity.type
_entity.pdbx_description
1 polymer ?
#
loop_
_entity_poly.entity_id
_entity_poly.type
_entity_poly.pdbx_seq_one_letter_code
_entity_poly.pdbx_strand_id
1 'polypeptide(L)'
;MPLKPEDVKAQVEALKGKKAKRKRLKTEPEGTKGRKLPGVVRKGLEAHFSKAKLAKVQVHVGGNAKDVCKELKAKAFTYGNDIYFMKPGDAKNPELLVHELAHVLQQGKGRMPKAKDGVALTSK
;
A
#
# COMPACT_ATOMS: atom_id res chain seq x y z
N MET A 1 9.52 19.52 -3.85
CA MET A 1 8.20 20.12 -3.54
C MET A 1 7.41 19.12 -2.71
N PRO A 2 6.74 19.51 -1.61
CA PRO A 2 5.91 18.59 -0.84
C PRO A 2 4.64 18.22 -1.62
N LEU A 3 4.27 16.93 -1.64
CA LEU A 3 3.01 16.48 -2.24
C LEU A 3 1.83 17.14 -1.53
N LYS A 4 0.94 17.79 -2.28
CA LYS A 4 -0.30 18.36 -1.74
C LYS A 4 -1.39 17.28 -1.70
N PRO A 5 -2.37 17.40 -0.79
CA PRO A 5 -3.52 16.48 -0.77
C PRO A 5 -4.32 16.50 -2.07
N GLU A 6 -4.29 17.59 -2.83
CA GLU A 6 -4.91 17.69 -4.16
C GLU A 6 -4.24 16.77 -5.18
N ASP A 7 -2.90 16.68 -5.16
CA ASP A 7 -2.13 15.77 -6.01
C ASP A 7 -2.48 14.31 -5.69
N VAL A 8 -2.68 14.00 -4.41
CA VAL A 8 -3.12 12.66 -3.97
C VAL A 8 -4.48 12.33 -4.58
N LYS A 9 -5.45 13.26 -4.51
CA LYS A 9 -6.78 13.07 -5.11
C LYS A 9 -6.70 12.84 -6.62
N ALA A 10 -5.92 13.65 -7.32
CA ALA A 10 -5.73 13.52 -8.77
C ALA A 10 -5.13 12.16 -9.14
N GLN A 11 -4.13 11.68 -8.39
CA GLN A 11 -3.55 10.36 -8.60
C GLN A 11 -4.56 9.24 -8.35
N VAL A 12 -5.38 9.31 -7.30
CA VAL A 12 -6.42 8.29 -7.06
C VAL A 12 -7.43 8.23 -8.19
N GLU A 13 -7.86 9.39 -8.70
CA GLU A 13 -8.80 9.48 -9.82
C GLU A 13 -8.19 8.91 -11.11
N ALA A 14 -6.90 9.12 -11.37
CA ALA A 14 -6.19 8.52 -12.51
C ALA A 14 -6.08 6.99 -12.41
N LEU A 15 -6.17 6.42 -11.21
CA LEU A 15 -6.06 4.98 -10.94
C LEU A 15 -7.42 4.26 -10.95
N LYS A 16 -8.51 4.99 -11.16
CA LYS A 16 -9.88 4.49 -11.15
C LYS A 16 -10.04 3.40 -12.21
N GLY A 17 -10.31 2.18 -11.76
CA GLY A 17 -10.52 0.99 -12.60
C GLY A 17 -9.45 -0.10 -12.43
N LYS A 18 -8.25 0.23 -11.94
CA LYS A 18 -7.21 -0.74 -11.59
C LYS A 18 -7.37 -1.12 -10.11
N LYS A 19 -7.40 -2.42 -9.80
CA LYS A 19 -7.61 -2.93 -8.43
C LYS A 19 -6.48 -3.84 -8.02
N ALA A 20 -6.15 -3.82 -6.72
CA ALA A 20 -5.23 -4.80 -6.16
C ALA A 20 -5.77 -6.23 -6.32
N LYS A 21 -4.89 -7.18 -6.64
CA LYS A 21 -5.19 -8.60 -6.77
C LYS A 21 -4.80 -9.33 -5.49
N ARG A 22 -5.66 -10.26 -5.06
CA ARG A 22 -5.34 -11.13 -3.92
C ARG A 22 -4.44 -12.26 -4.39
N LYS A 23 -3.41 -12.55 -3.60
CA LYS A 23 -2.44 -13.59 -3.90
C LYS A 23 -1.99 -14.26 -2.60
N ARG A 24 -1.88 -15.59 -2.64
CA ARG A 24 -1.47 -16.35 -1.45
C ARG A 24 0.03 -16.20 -1.26
N LEU A 25 0.42 -15.83 -0.05
CA LEU A 25 1.80 -15.81 0.40
C LEU A 25 2.26 -17.25 0.62
N LYS A 26 3.49 -17.54 0.19
CA LYS A 26 4.19 -18.76 0.55
C LYS A 26 5.10 -18.53 1.75
N THR A 27 5.66 -17.32 1.82
CA THR A 27 6.50 -16.85 2.91
C THR A 27 5.94 -15.56 3.47
N GLU A 28 5.85 -15.47 4.79
CA GLU A 28 5.40 -14.26 5.47
C GLU A 28 6.54 -13.26 5.60
N PRO A 29 6.26 -11.95 5.51
CA PRO A 29 7.30 -10.95 5.68
C PRO A 29 7.83 -10.89 7.13
N GLU A 30 9.14 -11.04 7.28
CA GLU A 30 9.89 -10.99 8.53
C GLU A 30 11.19 -10.17 8.39
N GLY A 31 11.67 -9.65 9.51
CA GLY A 31 12.90 -8.84 9.54
C GLY A 31 12.76 -7.47 8.83
N THR A 32 11.53 -6.99 8.63
CA THR A 32 11.25 -5.73 7.95
C THR A 32 11.29 -4.56 8.92
N LYS A 33 11.60 -3.36 8.41
CA LYS A 33 11.55 -2.10 9.16
C LYS A 33 10.30 -1.32 8.80
N GLY A 34 9.35 -1.27 9.72
CA GLY A 34 8.11 -0.51 9.60
C GLY A 34 8.31 0.99 9.91
N ARG A 35 7.72 1.85 9.08
CA ARG A 35 7.62 3.30 9.28
C ARG A 35 6.18 3.74 9.15
N LYS A 36 5.79 4.78 9.88
CA LYS A 36 4.43 5.35 9.77
C LYS A 36 4.23 5.96 8.37
N LEU A 37 3.02 5.81 7.86
CA LEU A 37 2.63 6.42 6.59
C LEU A 37 2.78 7.96 6.68
N PRO A 38 3.35 8.63 5.65
CA PRO A 38 3.44 10.08 5.61
C PRO A 38 2.07 10.74 5.80
N GLY A 39 2.01 11.77 6.64
CA GLY A 39 0.74 12.41 7.00
C GLY A 39 -0.02 12.99 5.80
N VAL A 40 0.68 13.50 4.78
CA VAL A 40 0.10 14.00 3.52
C VAL A 40 -0.57 12.90 2.70
N VAL A 41 0.09 11.76 2.52
CA VAL A 41 -0.47 10.58 1.82
C VAL A 41 -1.69 10.06 2.58
N ARG A 42 -1.55 9.92 3.90
CA ARG A 42 -2.63 9.50 4.79
C ARG A 42 -3.86 10.39 4.66
N LYS A 43 -3.69 11.71 4.85
CA LYS A 43 -4.78 12.69 4.79
C LYS A 43 -5.43 12.75 3.41
N GLY A 44 -4.64 12.74 2.33
CA GLY A 44 -5.18 12.79 0.97
C GLY A 44 -6.05 11.58 0.63
N LEU A 45 -5.60 10.38 1.02
CA LEU A 45 -6.38 9.15 0.81
C LEU A 45 -7.60 9.06 1.72
N GLU A 46 -7.49 9.45 2.99
CA GLU A 46 -8.65 9.49 3.91
C GLU A 46 -9.69 10.54 3.48
N ALA A 47 -9.25 11.66 2.88
CA ALA A 47 -10.15 12.67 2.31
C ALA A 47 -10.90 12.17 1.07
N HIS A 48 -10.23 11.41 0.20
CA HIS A 48 -10.88 10.82 -0.99
C HIS A 48 -11.75 9.61 -0.63
N PHE A 49 -11.24 8.73 0.23
CA PHE A 49 -11.93 7.54 0.72
C PHE A 49 -12.38 7.77 2.17
N SER A 50 -13.57 8.34 2.36
CA SER A 50 -14.10 8.68 3.71
C SER A 50 -14.20 7.49 4.68
N LYS A 51 -14.12 6.25 4.18
CA LYS A 51 -14.14 5.01 4.97
C LYS A 51 -12.74 4.42 5.23
N ALA A 52 -11.69 5.01 4.65
CA ALA A 52 -10.32 4.53 4.80
C ALA A 52 -9.82 4.85 6.21
N LYS A 53 -9.19 3.87 6.85
CA LYS A 53 -8.56 4.02 8.17
C LYS A 53 -7.09 3.70 8.02
N LEU A 54 -6.29 4.72 7.73
CA LEU A 54 -4.86 4.56 7.42
C LEU A 54 -3.96 4.90 8.62
N ALA A 55 -4.54 5.36 9.74
CA ALA A 55 -3.81 5.72 10.95
C ALA A 55 -2.97 4.57 11.56
N LYS A 56 -3.39 3.32 11.35
CA LYS A 56 -2.69 2.11 11.83
C LYS A 56 -1.82 1.45 10.75
N VAL A 57 -1.70 2.05 9.56
CA VAL A 57 -0.97 1.46 8.44
C VAL A 57 0.50 1.82 8.55
N GLN A 58 1.36 0.82 8.51
CA GLN A 58 2.81 1.01 8.47
C GLN A 58 3.37 0.54 7.12
N VAL A 59 4.42 1.22 6.70
CA VAL A 59 5.18 0.94 5.49
C VAL A 59 6.47 0.22 5.89
N HIS A 60 6.59 -1.03 5.50
CA HIS A 60 7.68 -1.93 5.84
C HIS A 60 8.63 -2.12 4.67
N VAL A 61 9.93 -2.10 4.95
CA VAL A 61 10.99 -2.31 3.96
C VAL A 61 12.15 -3.11 4.53
N GLY A 62 12.91 -3.79 3.68
CA GLY A 62 14.04 -4.63 4.09
C GLY A 62 13.62 -6.05 4.45
N GLY A 63 14.48 -6.78 5.16
CA GLY A 63 14.24 -8.19 5.50
C GLY A 63 13.98 -9.06 4.26
N ASN A 64 13.05 -10.00 4.38
CA ASN A 64 12.62 -10.87 3.29
C ASN A 64 11.50 -10.25 2.41
N ALA A 65 11.08 -9.00 2.65
CA ALA A 65 10.01 -8.36 1.87
C ALA A 65 10.33 -8.31 0.37
N LYS A 66 11.63 -8.22 0.02
CA LYS A 66 12.11 -8.25 -1.36
C LYS A 66 11.82 -9.59 -2.04
N ASP A 67 12.01 -10.70 -1.33
CA ASP A 67 11.77 -12.04 -1.87
C ASP A 67 10.27 -12.31 -1.98
N VAL A 68 9.48 -11.93 -0.98
CA VAL A 68 8.01 -11.99 -1.06
C VAL A 68 7.49 -11.18 -2.25
N CYS A 69 7.98 -9.96 -2.46
CA CYS A 69 7.65 -9.15 -3.64
C CYS A 69 7.96 -9.88 -4.97
N LYS A 70 9.12 -10.53 -5.07
CA LYS A 70 9.51 -11.31 -6.27
C LYS A 70 8.57 -12.49 -6.49
N GLU A 71 8.25 -13.23 -5.44
CA GLU A 71 7.31 -14.37 -5.51
C GLU A 71 5.92 -13.92 -6.00
N LEU A 72 5.46 -12.79 -5.47
CA LEU A 72 4.19 -12.21 -5.86
C LEU A 72 4.24 -11.55 -7.25
N LYS A 73 5.43 -11.36 -7.82
CA LYS A 73 5.70 -10.59 -9.06
C LYS A 73 5.14 -9.16 -8.97
N ALA A 74 5.37 -8.50 -7.84
CA ALA A 74 4.89 -7.16 -7.55
C ALA A 74 6.00 -6.29 -6.94
N LYS A 75 5.89 -4.96 -7.08
CA LYS A 75 6.84 -4.02 -6.46
C LYS A 75 6.52 -3.76 -4.99
N ALA A 76 5.25 -3.85 -4.64
CA ALA A 76 4.74 -3.73 -3.28
C ALA A 76 3.60 -4.72 -3.07
N PHE A 77 3.34 -5.03 -1.81
CA PHE A 77 2.17 -5.79 -1.41
C PHE A 77 1.65 -5.33 -0.06
N THR A 78 0.35 -5.48 0.15
CA THR A 78 -0.29 -5.24 1.44
C THR A 78 -0.57 -6.57 2.10
N TYR A 79 -0.11 -6.75 3.32
CA TYR A 79 -0.39 -7.91 4.15
C TYR A 79 -0.94 -7.45 5.49
N GLY A 80 -2.07 -8.02 5.89
CA GLY A 80 -2.80 -7.55 7.06
C GLY A 80 -3.27 -6.10 6.90
N ASN A 81 -2.73 -5.20 7.73
CA ASN A 81 -3.00 -3.77 7.70
C ASN A 81 -1.76 -2.95 7.29
N ASP A 82 -0.70 -3.63 6.86
CA ASP A 82 0.62 -3.10 6.60
C ASP A 82 1.01 -3.26 5.13
N ILE A 83 1.88 -2.37 4.64
CA ILE A 83 2.33 -2.37 3.26
C ILE A 83 3.83 -2.61 3.22
N TYR A 84 4.25 -3.53 2.37
CA TYR A 84 5.62 -3.95 2.20
C TYR A 84 6.12 -3.54 0.82
N PHE A 85 7.28 -2.90 0.75
CA PHE A 85 7.90 -2.52 -0.52
C PHE A 85 9.19 -3.31 -0.77
N MET A 86 9.40 -3.67 -2.05
CA MET A 86 10.60 -4.37 -2.49
C MET A 86 11.87 -3.56 -2.25
N LYS A 87 11.82 -2.23 -2.48
CA LYS A 87 12.96 -1.33 -2.31
C LYS A 87 12.62 -0.21 -1.33
N PRO A 88 13.57 0.20 -0.48
CA PRO A 88 13.37 1.34 0.41
C PRO A 88 13.17 2.67 -0.32
N GLY A 89 13.67 2.80 -1.56
CA GLY A 89 13.44 3.99 -2.38
C GLY A 89 11.97 4.16 -2.77
N ASP A 90 11.28 3.05 -3.04
CA ASP A 90 9.86 3.03 -3.40
C ASP A 90 8.98 3.46 -2.22
N ALA A 91 9.30 3.00 -1.00
CA ALA A 91 8.62 3.41 0.23
C ALA A 91 8.86 4.88 0.62
N LYS A 92 9.91 5.51 0.08
CA LYS A 92 10.18 6.95 0.25
C LYS A 92 9.46 7.78 -0.80
N ASN A 93 8.91 7.17 -1.86
CA ASN A 93 8.19 7.88 -2.90
C ASN A 93 6.71 8.06 -2.51
N PRO A 94 6.27 9.27 -2.13
CA PRO A 94 4.88 9.54 -1.75
C PRO A 94 3.88 9.24 -2.88
N GLU A 95 4.23 9.46 -4.14
CA GLU A 95 3.33 9.17 -5.27
C GLU A 95 3.09 7.67 -5.40
N LEU A 96 4.17 6.88 -5.29
CA LEU A 96 4.08 5.42 -5.33
C LEU A 96 3.27 4.88 -4.14
N LEU A 97 3.41 5.48 -2.96
CA LEU A 97 2.60 5.13 -1.79
C LEU A 97 1.11 5.37 -2.05
N VAL A 98 0.77 6.53 -2.63
CA VAL A 98 -0.62 6.83 -3.04
C VAL A 98 -1.12 5.79 -4.04
N HIS A 99 -0.30 5.44 -5.03
CA HIS A 99 -0.65 4.49 -6.08
C HIS A 99 -1.04 3.12 -5.52
N GLU A 100 -0.17 2.56 -4.69
CA GLU A 100 -0.38 1.24 -4.07
C GLU A 100 -1.58 1.25 -3.11
N LEU A 101 -1.68 2.29 -2.26
CA LEU A 101 -2.80 2.40 -1.32
C LEU A 101 -4.14 2.62 -2.01
N ALA A 102 -4.17 3.41 -3.09
CA ALA A 102 -5.38 3.64 -3.86
C ALA A 102 -5.94 2.33 -4.39
N HIS A 103 -5.12 1.45 -4.96
CA HIS A 103 -5.55 0.14 -5.44
C HIS A 103 -6.10 -0.76 -4.35
N VAL A 104 -5.49 -0.72 -3.16
CA VAL A 104 -5.93 -1.50 -1.99
C VAL A 104 -7.29 -0.99 -1.49
N LEU A 105 -7.44 0.33 -1.37
CA LEU A 105 -8.69 0.95 -0.94
C LEU A 105 -9.80 0.76 -1.99
N GLN A 106 -9.49 0.89 -3.28
CA GLN A 106 -10.42 0.61 -4.38
C GLN A 106 -10.87 -0.86 -4.37
N GLN A 107 -9.96 -1.80 -4.12
CA GLN A 107 -10.35 -3.20 -3.90
C GLN A 107 -11.32 -3.29 -2.73
N GLY A 108 -10.99 -2.69 -1.59
CA GLY A 108 -11.78 -2.75 -0.36
C GLY A 108 -13.03 -1.85 -0.33
N LYS A 109 -13.45 -1.28 -1.47
CA LYS A 109 -14.58 -0.33 -1.57
C LYS A 109 -14.43 0.87 -0.61
N GLY A 110 -13.24 1.46 -0.59
CA GLY A 110 -12.87 2.59 0.24
C GLY A 110 -12.46 2.23 1.67
N ARG A 111 -12.18 0.95 1.96
CA ARG A 111 -11.69 0.47 3.26
C ARG A 111 -10.43 -0.35 3.07
N MET A 112 -9.57 -0.40 4.10
CA MET A 112 -8.55 -1.44 4.13
C MET A 112 -9.26 -2.80 4.15
N PRO A 113 -8.91 -3.71 3.21
CA PRO A 113 -9.47 -5.04 3.19
C PRO A 113 -9.10 -5.77 4.48
N LYS A 114 -9.99 -6.66 4.94
CA LYS A 114 -9.72 -7.47 6.12
C LYS A 114 -8.46 -8.30 5.87
N ALA A 115 -7.54 -8.27 6.84
CA ALA A 115 -6.44 -9.20 6.94
C ALA A 115 -6.97 -10.62 6.76
N LYS A 116 -6.40 -11.34 5.81
CA LYS A 116 -6.65 -12.76 5.62
C LYS A 116 -5.33 -13.47 5.79
N ASP A 117 -5.36 -14.51 6.60
CA ASP A 117 -4.20 -15.34 6.89
C ASP A 117 -3.59 -15.86 5.58
N GLY A 118 -2.28 -15.64 5.42
CA GLY A 118 -1.53 -16.03 4.24
C GLY A 118 -1.98 -15.37 2.92
N VAL A 119 -2.78 -14.30 2.92
CA VAL A 119 -3.19 -13.62 1.67
C VAL A 119 -2.68 -12.17 1.65
N ALA A 120 -1.84 -11.88 0.66
CA ALA A 120 -1.41 -10.53 0.33
C ALA A 120 -2.24 -9.93 -0.80
N LEU A 121 -2.28 -8.62 -0.84
CA LEU A 121 -2.82 -7.84 -1.96
C LEU A 121 -1.68 -7.19 -2.71
N THR A 122 -1.62 -7.40 -4.01
CA THR A 122 -0.60 -6.80 -4.85
C THR A 122 -1.23 -5.93 -5.92
N SER A 123 -0.62 -4.77 -6.16
CA SER A 123 -0.93 -3.94 -7.32
C SER A 123 0.13 -4.18 -8.40
N LYS A 124 -0.26 -4.00 -9.66
CA LYS A 124 0.61 -4.23 -10.81
C LYS A 124 0.57 -3.03 -11.74
#